data_AF-A0A0L6WYU4-F1
#
_entry.id   AF-A0A0L6WYU4-F1
#
_cell.length_a   1.000
_cell.length_b   1.000
_cell.length_c   1.000
_cell.angle_alpha   90.00
_cell.angle_beta   90.00
_cell.angle_gamma   90.00
#
_symmetry.space_group_name_H-M   'P 1'
#
loop_
_entity.id
_entity.type
_entity.pdbx_description
1 polymer ?
#
loop_
_entity_poly.entity_id
_entity_poly.type
_entity_poly.pdbx_seq_one_letter_code
_entity_poly.pdbx_strand_id
1 'polypeptide(L)'
;KFAGSIVLIPRINMDVSEEDLPIPLRRRQFPVRLAFAMTINKSQGQSVKHVGLDLRSGVFSHGQLYVALSRCTSGDRIKVILDPENTSRKTANIVYQEILNGLQM
;
A
#
# COMPACT_ATOMS: atom_id res chain seq x y z
N LYS A 1 -7.74 14.38 -18.73
CA LYS A 1 -7.43 15.72 -19.28
C LYS A 1 -6.08 15.79 -20.02
N PHE A 2 -5.07 14.95 -19.69
CA PHE A 2 -3.75 14.97 -20.36
C PHE A 2 -3.37 13.63 -21.02
N ALA A 3 -4.34 12.76 -21.30
CA ALA A 3 -4.06 11.47 -21.93
C ALA A 3 -3.64 11.71 -23.39
N GLY A 4 -2.46 11.20 -23.78
CA GLY A 4 -1.91 11.35 -25.13
C GLY A 4 -1.11 12.64 -25.37
N SER A 5 -1.02 13.57 -24.42
CA SER A 5 -0.22 14.79 -24.54
C SER A 5 1.15 14.65 -23.86
N ILE A 6 2.20 15.22 -24.46
CA ILE A 6 3.48 15.41 -23.78
C ILE A 6 3.31 16.51 -22.74
N VAL A 7 3.63 16.21 -21.48
CA VAL A 7 3.58 17.17 -20.37
C VAL A 7 4.96 17.26 -19.71
N LEU A 8 5.37 18.48 -19.38
CA LEU A 8 6.59 18.72 -18.60
C LEU A 8 6.23 18.72 -17.11
N ILE A 9 6.86 17.85 -16.34
CA ILE A 9 6.68 17.77 -14.89
C ILE A 9 7.83 18.50 -14.21
N PRO A 10 7.60 19.62 -13.49
CA PRO A 10 8.68 20.33 -12.80
C PRO A 10 9.11 19.59 -11.52
N ARG A 11 10.34 19.88 -11.07
CA ARG A 11 10.81 19.45 -9.74
C ARG A 11 10.17 20.33 -8.66
N ILE A 12 9.76 19.72 -7.56
CA ILE A 12 9.24 20.39 -6.36
C ILE A 12 10.27 20.35 -5.24
N ASN A 13 10.23 21.34 -4.36
CA ASN A 13 11.00 21.38 -3.11
C ASN A 13 10.06 21.05 -1.94
N MET A 14 10.52 20.23 -1.00
CA MET A 14 9.89 20.02 0.30
C MET A 14 10.89 20.41 1.37
N ASP A 15 10.50 21.37 2.20
CA ASP A 15 11.29 21.89 3.30
C ASP A 15 10.71 21.29 4.60
N VAL A 16 11.58 20.83 5.51
CA VAL A 16 11.15 20.36 6.85
C VAL A 16 11.02 21.57 7.77
N SER A 17 10.06 21.56 8.70
CA SER A 17 9.89 22.65 9.67
C SER A 17 11.17 22.90 10.46
N GLU A 18 11.55 24.17 10.63
CA GLU A 18 12.77 24.57 11.34
C GLU A 18 12.70 24.26 12.85
N GLU A 19 11.50 24.13 13.40
CA GLU A 19 11.27 23.77 14.81
C GLU A 19 11.60 22.30 15.12
N ASP A 20 11.64 21.44 14.09
CA ASP A 20 11.76 19.99 14.26
C ASP A 20 13.20 19.47 14.18
N LEU A 21 14.16 20.26 13.66
CA LEU A 21 15.51 19.75 13.35
C LEU A 21 16.63 20.78 13.59
N PRO A 22 17.78 20.36 14.14
CA PRO A 22 18.96 21.22 14.33
C PRO A 22 19.66 21.63 13.03
N ILE A 23 19.31 21.00 11.89
CA ILE A 23 19.83 21.33 10.55
C ILE A 23 18.64 21.42 9.59
N PRO A 24 18.46 22.54 8.85
CA PRO A 24 17.41 22.65 7.85
C PRO A 24 17.59 21.61 6.73
N LEU A 25 16.57 20.76 6.54
CA LEU A 25 16.55 19.75 5.49
C LEU A 25 15.61 20.15 4.37
N ARG A 26 16.14 20.14 3.14
CA ARG A 26 15.39 20.41 1.91
C ARG A 26 15.52 19.27 0.92
N ARG A 27 14.39 18.83 0.38
CA ARG A 27 14.31 17.73 -0.59
C ARG A 27 13.74 18.20 -1.93
N ARG A 28 14.57 18.24 -2.97
CA ARG A 28 14.17 18.58 -4.34
C ARG A 28 14.01 17.34 -5.20
N GLN A 29 12.82 17.08 -5.71
CA GLN A 29 12.54 15.90 -6.54
C GLN A 29 11.42 16.13 -7.56
N PHE A 30 11.29 15.24 -8.54
CA PHE A 30 10.05 15.17 -9.32
C PHE A 30 8.92 14.58 -8.46
N PRO A 31 7.68 15.09 -8.57
CA PRO A 31 6.51 14.57 -7.87
C PRO A 31 5.96 13.30 -8.55
N VAL A 32 6.83 12.34 -8.88
CA VAL A 32 6.45 11.08 -9.53
C VAL A 32 7.11 9.91 -8.82
N ARG A 33 6.43 8.76 -8.83
CA ARG A 33 6.95 7.49 -8.32
C ARG A 33 6.45 6.36 -9.21
N LEU A 34 7.28 5.33 -9.39
CA LEU A 34 6.83 4.08 -10.00
C LEU A 34 5.70 3.48 -9.15
N ALA A 35 4.59 3.13 -9.80
CA ALA A 35 3.34 2.75 -9.12
C ALA A 35 2.76 1.41 -9.61
N PHE A 36 3.51 0.64 -10.40
CA PHE A 36 3.05 -0.70 -10.80
C PHE A 36 3.00 -1.66 -9.60
N ALA A 37 4.04 -1.62 -8.76
CA ALA A 37 4.04 -2.21 -7.43
C ALA A 37 3.96 -1.09 -6.39
N MET A 38 3.10 -1.26 -5.39
CA MET A 38 2.95 -0.33 -4.28
C MET A 38 2.71 -1.10 -3.00
N THR A 39 3.00 -0.46 -1.86
CA THR A 39 2.71 -1.07 -0.56
C THR A 39 1.21 -1.13 -0.31
N ILE A 40 0.77 -2.10 0.50
CA ILE A 40 -0.65 -2.25 0.87
C ILE A 40 -1.20 -0.94 1.46
N ASN A 41 -0.43 -0.27 2.33
CA ASN A 41 -0.84 1.00 2.93
C ASN A 41 -1.03 2.11 1.88
N LYS A 42 -0.19 2.15 0.83
CA LYS A 42 -0.35 3.12 -0.26
C LYS A 42 -1.52 2.79 -1.19
N SER A 43 -1.89 1.52 -1.30
CA SER A 43 -3.06 1.09 -2.08
C SER A 43 -4.39 1.46 -1.41
N GLN A 44 -4.39 1.85 -0.13
CA GLN A 44 -5.61 2.14 0.60
C GLN A 44 -6.48 3.21 -0.09
N GLY A 45 -7.77 2.90 -0.30
CA GLY A 45 -8.71 3.77 -0.99
C GLY A 45 -8.66 3.70 -2.52
N GLN A 46 -7.78 2.87 -3.10
CA GLN A 46 -7.72 2.63 -4.54
C GLN A 46 -8.56 1.41 -4.93
N SER A 47 -9.16 1.46 -6.13
CA SER A 47 -9.81 0.33 -6.77
C SER A 47 -9.02 -0.07 -8.01
N VAL A 48 -8.62 -1.33 -8.09
CA VAL A 48 -7.84 -1.88 -9.21
C VAL A 48 -8.56 -3.07 -9.85
N LYS A 49 -8.41 -3.21 -11.17
CA LYS A 49 -9.08 -4.29 -11.93
C LYS A 49 -8.49 -5.66 -11.64
N HIS A 50 -7.17 -5.74 -11.46
CA HIS A 50 -6.42 -6.95 -11.15
C HIS A 50 -5.37 -6.62 -10.10
N VAL A 51 -5.07 -7.56 -9.21
CA VAL A 51 -4.07 -7.37 -8.17
C VAL A 51 -3.20 -8.62 -8.01
N GLY A 52 -1.89 -8.40 -7.97
CA GLY A 52 -0.93 -9.37 -7.46
C GLY A 52 -0.54 -8.97 -6.04
N LEU A 53 -0.70 -9.88 -5.08
CA LEU A 53 -0.32 -9.69 -3.69
C LEU A 53 0.92 -10.51 -3.39
N ASP A 54 2.00 -9.82 -3.05
CA ASP A 54 3.23 -10.44 -2.58
C ASP A 54 3.22 -10.58 -1.06
N LEU A 55 3.02 -11.82 -0.60
CA LEU A 55 2.98 -12.22 0.80
C LEU A 55 4.07 -13.25 1.12
N ARG A 56 5.21 -13.19 0.41
CA ARG A 56 6.42 -13.94 0.80
C ARG A 56 6.90 -13.51 2.18
N SER A 57 6.78 -12.22 2.49
CA SER A 57 6.79 -11.73 3.85
C SER A 57 5.33 -11.52 4.29
N GLY A 58 4.95 -12.15 5.40
CA GLY A 58 3.58 -12.03 5.93
C GLY A 58 3.20 -10.59 6.27
N VAL A 59 1.90 -10.31 6.31
CA VAL A 59 1.38 -9.04 6.83
C VAL A 59 1.75 -8.88 8.30
N PHE A 60 1.91 -7.63 8.76
CA PHE A 60 2.39 -7.33 10.12
C PHE A 60 1.45 -6.41 10.91
N SER A 61 0.43 -5.82 10.29
CA SER A 61 -0.48 -4.89 10.97
C SER A 61 -1.95 -5.29 10.83
N HIS A 62 -2.76 -4.82 11.78
CA HIS A 62 -4.20 -5.01 11.76
C HIS A 62 -4.84 -4.57 10.43
N GLY A 63 -5.73 -5.40 9.90
CA GLY A 63 -6.53 -5.07 8.71
C GLY A 63 -5.74 -4.97 7.41
N GLN A 64 -4.42 -5.17 7.42
CA GLN A 64 -3.57 -5.01 6.24
C GLN A 64 -3.92 -6.01 5.14
N LEU A 65 -4.13 -7.28 5.49
CA LEU A 65 -4.56 -8.30 4.54
C LEU A 65 -5.93 -7.94 3.93
N TYR A 66 -6.87 -7.45 4.75
CA TYR A 66 -8.17 -6.99 4.29
C TYR A 66 -8.05 -5.78 3.34
N VAL A 67 -7.23 -4.78 3.70
CA VAL A 67 -6.95 -3.62 2.85
C VAL A 67 -6.43 -4.06 1.49
N ALA A 68 -5.57 -5.07 1.43
CA ALA A 68 -4.99 -5.59 0.19
C ALA A 68 -6.02 -6.32 -0.67
N LEU A 69 -6.80 -7.25 -0.08
CA LEU A 69 -7.80 -8.04 -0.78
C LEU A 69 -8.97 -7.18 -1.28
N SER A 70 -9.37 -6.17 -0.51
CA SER A 70 -10.48 -5.25 -0.84
C SER A 70 -10.14 -4.23 -1.93
N ARG A 71 -8.95 -4.26 -2.54
CA ARG A 71 -8.62 -3.40 -3.70
C ARG A 71 -9.19 -3.92 -5.01
N CYS A 72 -9.55 -5.19 -5.06
CA CYS A 72 -10.18 -5.81 -6.22
C CYS A 72 -11.60 -6.25 -5.91
N THR A 73 -12.49 -6.17 -6.90
CA THR A 73 -13.91 -6.46 -6.74
C THR A 73 -14.26 -7.94 -6.86
N SER A 74 -13.35 -8.77 -7.38
CA SER A 74 -13.57 -10.21 -7.62
C SER A 74 -12.32 -11.00 -7.25
N GLY A 75 -12.51 -12.10 -6.53
CA GLY A 75 -11.43 -12.99 -6.08
C GLY A 75 -10.64 -13.62 -7.23
N ASP A 76 -11.27 -13.88 -8.38
CA ASP A 76 -10.60 -14.49 -9.55
C ASP A 76 -9.48 -13.62 -10.13
N ARG A 77 -9.58 -12.30 -9.88
CA ARG A 77 -8.63 -11.27 -10.32
C ARG A 77 -7.55 -10.96 -9.28
N ILE A 78 -7.54 -11.71 -8.18
CA ILE A 78 -6.53 -11.65 -7.12
C ILE A 78 -5.60 -12.84 -7.30
N LYS A 79 -4.30 -12.57 -7.44
CA LYS A 79 -3.26 -13.59 -7.37
C LYS A 79 -2.38 -13.33 -6.17
N VAL A 80 -2.15 -14.34 -5.35
CA VAL A 80 -1.32 -14.25 -4.15
C VAL A 80 -0.09 -15.11 -4.34
N ILE A 81 1.09 -14.53 -4.16
CA ILE A 81 2.34 -15.26 -4.03
C ILE A 81 2.71 -15.36 -2.56
N LEU A 82 3.00 -16.57 -2.11
CA LEU A 82 3.44 -16.88 -0.75
C LEU A 82 4.91 -17.28 -0.78
N ASP A 83 5.51 -17.37 0.41
CA ASP A 83 6.83 -17.95 0.57
C ASP A 83 6.85 -19.38 -0.02
N PRO A 84 7.82 -19.73 -0.90
CA PRO A 84 7.97 -21.09 -1.42
C PRO A 84 8.04 -22.16 -0.33
N GLU A 85 8.61 -21.85 0.83
CA GLU A 85 8.72 -22.78 1.97
C GLU A 85 7.38 -22.95 2.72
N ASN A 86 6.36 -22.13 2.39
CA ASN A 86 5.03 -22.22 2.98
C ASN A 86 4.16 -23.28 2.29
N THR A 87 4.38 -24.54 2.65
CA THR A 87 3.62 -25.70 2.16
C THR A 87 2.14 -25.65 2.55
N SER A 88 1.80 -24.95 3.64
CA SER A 88 0.42 -24.87 4.15
C SER A 88 -0.51 -24.01 3.28
N ARG A 89 0.06 -23.17 2.41
CA ARG A 89 -0.65 -22.16 1.58
C ARG A 89 -1.55 -21.23 2.40
N LYS A 90 -1.16 -20.93 3.64
CA LYS A 90 -1.87 -20.05 4.56
C LYS A 90 -1.04 -18.82 4.90
N THR A 91 -1.69 -17.71 5.18
CA THR A 91 -1.07 -16.50 5.72
C THR A 91 -1.78 -16.10 7.01
N ALA A 92 -1.06 -15.48 7.93
CA ALA A 92 -1.67 -14.92 9.13
C ALA A 92 -2.61 -13.75 8.75
N ASN A 93 -3.75 -13.68 9.41
CA ASN A 93 -4.61 -12.50 9.41
C ASN A 93 -4.46 -11.83 10.78
N ILE A 94 -3.89 -10.61 10.79
CA ILE A 94 -3.66 -9.88 12.03
C ILE A 94 -4.91 -9.06 12.35
N VAL A 95 -5.56 -9.39 13.47
CA VAL A 95 -6.80 -8.78 13.93
C VAL A 95 -6.66 -8.35 15.39
N TYR A 96 -6.90 -7.07 15.67
CA TYR A 96 -6.97 -6.55 17.03
C TYR A 96 -8.35 -6.88 17.59
N GLN A 97 -8.39 -7.64 18.69
CA GLN A 97 -9.61 -8.19 19.25
C GLN A 97 -10.48 -7.10 19.89
N GLU A 98 -9.88 -6.01 20.33
CA GLU A 98 -10.54 -4.83 20.91
C GLU A 98 -11.59 -4.25 19.94
N ILE A 99 -11.33 -4.32 18.64
CA ILE A 99 -12.23 -3.84 17.58
C ILE A 99 -13.42 -4.79 17.40
N LEU A 100 -13.24 -6.09 17.70
CA LEU A 100 -14.30 -7.09 17.60
C LEU A 100 -15.21 -7.10 18.84
N ASN A 101 -14.68 -6.77 20.01
CA ASN A 101 -15.44 -6.73 21.26
C ASN A 101 -16.57 -5.69 21.21
N GLY A 102 -16.42 -4.60 20.45
CA GLY A 102 -17.47 -3.59 20.23
C GLY A 102 -18.57 -4.00 19.23
N LEU A 103 -18.45 -5.18 18.60
CA LEU A 103 -19.39 -5.72 17.62
C LEU A 103 -20.25 -6.88 18.18
N GLN A 104 -20.20 -7.14 19.49
CA GLN A 104 -21.17 -8.03 20.15
C GLN A 104 -22.57 -7.41 20.08
N MET A 105 -23.31 -7.75 19.01
CA MET A 105 -24.77 -7.86 19.02
C MET A 105 -25.17 -9.23 19.55
#